data_AF-A0A415IV78-F1
#
_entry.id   AF-A0A415IV78-F1
#
_cell.length_a   1.000
_cell.length_b   1.000
_cell.length_c   1.000
_cell.angle_alpha   90.00
_cell.angle_beta   90.00
_cell.angle_gamma   90.00
#
_symmetry.space_group_name_H-M   'P 1'
#
loop_
_entity.id
_entity.type
_entity.pdbx_description
1 polymer ?
#
loop_
_entity_poly.entity_id
_entity_poly.type
_entity_poly.pdbx_seq_one_letter_code
_entity_poly.pdbx_strand_id
1 'polypeptide(L)'
;MNRYDKRQVMKDAHRIYKNDFQRRGRSWSECLKAAWSWERDAVKVREEKAARLDAMIAASWAAHNTRKNEKPNKKEFEGLSSDAVSYAMGYGRGNGFYCGD
;
A
#
# COMPACT_ATOMS: atom_id res chain seq x y z
N MET A 1 -2.05 13.77 -13.24
CA MET A 1 -3.28 13.75 -12.42
C MET A 1 -3.59 15.18 -12.01
N ASN A 2 -4.83 15.67 -12.11
CA ASN A 2 -5.17 16.95 -11.47
C ASN A 2 -5.03 16.78 -9.96
N ARG A 3 -4.34 17.71 -9.29
CA ARG A 3 -4.09 17.65 -7.85
C ARG A 3 -5.38 17.71 -7.02
N TYR A 4 -6.41 18.37 -7.56
CA TYR A 4 -7.70 18.56 -6.92
C TYR A 4 -8.83 18.09 -7.85
N ASP A 5 -9.79 17.34 -7.33
CA ASP A 5 -10.99 16.92 -8.07
C ASP A 5 -12.09 17.98 -7.97
N LYS A 6 -12.07 18.91 -8.94
CA LYS A 6 -13.06 19.99 -9.04
C LYS A 6 -14.49 19.46 -9.21
N ARG A 7 -14.69 18.26 -9.78
CA ARG A 7 -16.03 17.68 -9.92
C ARG A 7 -16.57 17.24 -8.57
N GLN A 8 -15.70 16.67 -7.73
CA GLN A 8 -16.05 16.27 -6.37
C GLN A 8 -16.41 17.48 -5.51
N VAL A 9 -15.63 18.57 -5.58
CA VAL A 9 -15.94 19.84 -4.91
C VAL A 9 -17.32 20.36 -5.29
N MET A 10 -17.67 20.34 -6.59
CA MET A 10 -18.98 20.80 -7.04
C MET A 10 -20.12 19.92 -6.52
N LYS A 11 -19.95 18.59 -6.48
CA LYS A 11 -20.93 17.67 -5.88
C LYS A 11 -21.10 17.93 -4.39
N ASP A 12 -20.00 18.13 -3.67
CA ASP A 12 -20.02 18.37 -2.23
C ASP A 12 -20.65 19.72 -1.88
N ALA A 13 -20.31 20.77 -2.63
CA ALA A 13 -20.96 22.08 -2.49
C ALA A 13 -22.48 21.98 -2.75
N HIS A 14 -22.89 21.23 -3.78
CA HIS A 14 -24.31 21.02 -4.09
C HIS A 14 -25.02 20.21 -3.00
N ARG A 15 -24.35 19.21 -2.41
CA ARG A 15 -24.89 18.43 -1.29
C ARG A 15 -25.09 19.30 -0.04
N ILE A 16 -24.11 20.14 0.31
CA ILE A 16 -24.21 21.08 1.43
C ILE A 16 -25.35 22.07 1.18
N TYR A 17 -25.45 22.59 -0.04
CA TYR A 17 -26.51 23.51 -0.45
C TYR A 17 -27.92 22.90 -0.33
N LYS A 18 -28.08 21.61 -0.67
CA LYS A 18 -29.37 20.93 -0.60
C LYS A 18 -29.82 20.62 0.84
N ASN A 19 -28.89 20.30 1.74
CA ASN A 19 -29.23 19.84 3.09
C ASN A 19 -29.33 20.96 4.13
N ASP A 20 -28.32 21.83 4.22
CA ASP A 20 -28.21 22.80 5.32
C ASP A 20 -28.78 24.19 4.98
N PHE A 21 -28.98 24.46 3.70
CA PHE A 21 -28.97 25.83 3.19
C PHE A 21 -30.36 26.43 3.00
N GLN A 22 -31.33 25.65 2.52
CA GLN A 22 -32.74 26.09 2.50
C GLN A 22 -33.27 26.41 3.90
N ARG A 23 -32.67 25.85 4.97
CA ARG A 23 -33.12 26.03 6.35
C ARG A 23 -32.36 27.11 7.14
N ARG A 24 -31.16 27.53 6.70
CA ARG A 24 -30.27 28.41 7.49
C ARG A 24 -29.84 29.71 6.80
N GLY A 25 -30.21 29.94 5.53
CA GLY A 25 -30.00 31.25 4.86
C GLY A 25 -28.55 31.62 4.55
N ARG A 26 -27.64 30.65 4.46
CA ARG A 26 -26.25 30.88 4.02
C ARG A 26 -26.19 31.17 2.51
N SER A 27 -25.04 31.64 1.98
CA SER A 27 -24.86 31.95 0.53
C SER A 27 -24.05 30.90 -0.25
N TRP A 28 -24.39 30.59 -1.50
CA TRP A 28 -23.73 29.53 -2.30
C TRP A 28 -22.19 29.59 -2.26
N SER A 29 -21.63 30.80 -2.14
CA SER A 29 -20.19 31.04 -1.98
C SER A 29 -19.58 30.38 -0.72
N GLU A 30 -20.34 30.31 0.38
CA GLU A 30 -19.91 29.67 1.63
C GLU A 30 -19.93 28.14 1.52
N CYS A 31 -20.92 27.56 0.82
CA CYS A 31 -20.91 26.13 0.47
C CYS A 31 -19.66 25.77 -0.30
N LEU A 32 -19.33 26.58 -1.30
CA LEU A 32 -18.18 26.33 -2.16
C LEU A 32 -16.87 26.41 -1.37
N LYS A 33 -16.73 27.39 -0.46
CA LYS A 33 -15.56 27.51 0.43
C LYS A 33 -15.43 26.30 1.36
N ALA A 34 -16.54 25.83 1.94
CA ALA A 34 -16.54 24.66 2.81
C ALA A 34 -16.14 23.39 2.04
N ALA A 35 -16.78 23.13 0.89
CA ALA A 35 -16.45 21.99 0.03
C ALA A 35 -14.99 22.03 -0.44
N TRP A 36 -14.45 23.22 -0.75
CA TRP A 36 -13.06 23.38 -1.13
C TRP A 36 -12.08 23.07 0.00
N SER A 37 -12.41 23.42 1.25
CA SER A 37 -11.58 23.05 2.41
C SER A 37 -11.48 21.54 2.58
N TRP A 38 -12.60 20.82 2.41
CA TRP A 38 -12.63 19.36 2.50
C TRP A 38 -11.81 18.68 1.41
N GLU A 39 -11.86 19.18 0.17
CA GLU A 39 -11.04 18.64 -0.91
C GLU A 39 -9.54 18.84 -0.63
N ARG A 40 -9.15 19.99 -0.05
CA ARG A 40 -7.75 20.21 0.36
C ARG A 40 -7.30 19.22 1.42
N ASP A 41 -8.14 18.93 2.41
CA ASP A 41 -7.82 17.95 3.44
C ASP A 41 -7.80 16.52 2.87
N ALA A 42 -8.72 16.20 1.96
CA ALA A 42 -8.74 14.92 1.27
C ALA A 42 -7.47 14.71 0.42
N VAL A 43 -6.97 15.75 -0.25
CA VAL A 43 -5.70 15.69 -1.00
C VAL A 43 -4.53 15.44 -0.06
N LYS A 44 -4.44 16.14 1.08
CA LYS A 44 -3.38 15.89 2.08
C LYS A 44 -3.39 14.45 2.55
N VAL A 45 -4.56 13.90 2.90
CA VAL A 45 -4.68 12.50 3.34
C VAL A 45 -4.26 11.53 2.24
N ARG A 46 -4.53 11.82 0.96
CA ARG A 46 -4.06 11.00 -0.16
C ARG A 46 -2.54 11.07 -0.33
N GLU A 47 -1.97 12.28 -0.23
CA GLU A 47 -0.52 12.50 -0.29
C GLU A 47 0.19 11.77 0.87
N GLU A 48 -0.32 11.84 2.10
CA GLU A 48 0.19 11.11 3.26
C GLU A 48 0.11 9.59 3.10
N LYS A 49 -1.01 9.08 2.59
CA LYS A 49 -1.17 7.64 2.31
C LYS A 49 -0.20 7.18 1.22
N ALA A 50 0.01 7.97 0.18
CA ALA A 50 0.97 7.68 -0.87
C ALA A 50 2.40 7.65 -0.32
N ALA A 51 2.78 8.62 0.50
CA ALA A 51 4.08 8.65 1.16
C ALA A 51 4.30 7.45 2.10
N ARG A 52 3.25 7.03 2.83
CA ARG A 52 3.32 5.83 3.69
C ARG A 52 3.51 4.54 2.88
N LEU A 53 2.81 4.41 1.74
CA LEU A 53 2.98 3.28 0.83
C LEU A 53 4.39 3.26 0.22
N ASP A 54 4.88 4.42 -0.21
CA ASP A 54 6.23 4.55 -0.78
C ASP A 54 7.31 4.20 0.26
N ALA A 55 7.16 4.68 1.50
CA ALA A 55 8.03 4.33 2.61
C ALA A 55 8.00 2.82 2.93
N MET A 56 6.82 2.18 2.88
CA MET A 56 6.68 0.74 3.08
C MET A 56 7.36 -0.05 1.95
N ILE A 57 7.25 0.40 0.70
CA ILE A 57 7.93 -0.21 -0.45
C ILE A 57 9.45 -0.05 -0.30
N ALA A 58 9.93 1.15 0.03
CA ALA A 58 11.35 1.40 0.26
C ALA A 58 11.92 0.55 1.40
N ALA A 59 11.18 0.42 2.51
CA ALA A 59 11.57 -0.44 3.63
C ALA A 59 11.62 -1.92 3.24
N SER A 60 10.66 -2.41 2.44
CA SER A 60 10.66 -3.80 1.97
C SER A 60 11.86 -4.09 1.05
N TRP A 61 12.20 -3.16 0.16
CA TRP A 61 13.39 -3.24 -0.68
C TRP A 61 14.67 -3.24 0.15
N ALA A 62 14.77 -2.39 1.18
CA ALA A 62 15.91 -2.36 2.08
C ALA A 62 16.09 -3.71 2.80
N ALA A 63 15.03 -4.27 3.37
CA ALA A 63 15.05 -5.56 4.04
C ALA A 63 15.37 -6.73 3.09
N HIS A 64 14.90 -6.67 1.84
CA HIS A 64 15.25 -7.66 0.84
C HIS A 64 16.76 -7.62 0.49
N ASN A 65 17.33 -6.41 0.40
CA ASN A 65 18.75 -6.22 0.10
C ASN A 65 19.65 -6.66 1.26
N THR A 66 19.26 -6.47 2.52
CA THR A 66 20.05 -6.98 3.67
C THR A 66 20.16 -8.50 3.63
N ARG A 67 19.05 -9.22 3.37
CA ARG A 67 19.04 -10.69 3.21
C ARG A 67 19.88 -11.17 2.02
N LYS A 68 19.95 -10.39 0.93
CA LYS A 68 20.82 -10.71 -0.23
C LYS A 68 22.29 -10.45 0.05
N ASN A 69 22.60 -9.47 0.89
CA ASN A 69 23.97 -9.08 1.25
C ASN A 69 24.53 -9.87 2.44
N GLU A 70 23.66 -10.55 3.21
CA GLU A 70 24.07 -11.65 4.07
C GLU A 70 24.73 -12.72 3.18
N LYS A 71 26.07 -12.79 3.29
CA LYS A 71 26.82 -13.88 2.65
C LYS A 71 26.19 -15.19 3.12
N PRO A 72 25.82 -16.11 2.22
CA PRO A 72 25.39 -17.42 2.67
C PRO A 72 26.49 -17.96 3.57
N ASN A 73 26.12 -18.48 4.74
CA ASN A 73 27.07 -19.10 5.66
C ASN A 73 27.52 -20.43 5.02
N LYS A 74 28.38 -20.34 4.00
CA LYS A 74 28.87 -21.48 3.21
C LYS A 74 29.53 -22.53 4.11
N LYS A 75 30.00 -22.12 5.29
CA LYS A 75 30.59 -22.98 6.32
C LYS A 75 29.62 -24.01 6.90
N GLU A 76 28.31 -23.79 6.84
CA GLU A 76 27.32 -24.77 7.35
C GLU A 76 27.17 -25.99 6.44
N PHE A 77 27.60 -25.88 5.19
CA PHE A 77 27.55 -26.95 4.19
C PHE A 77 28.92 -27.32 3.60
N GLU A 78 30.00 -26.65 4.01
CA GLU A 78 31.38 -26.99 3.65
C GLU A 78 31.72 -28.38 4.21
N GLY A 79 31.60 -29.41 3.38
CA GLY A 79 31.86 -30.82 3.73
C GLY A 79 30.69 -31.78 3.49
N LEU A 80 29.49 -31.26 3.24
CA LEU A 80 28.33 -32.05 2.85
C LEU A 80 28.23 -32.14 1.32
N SER A 81 28.06 -33.35 0.78
CA SER A 81 27.78 -33.51 -0.65
C SER A 81 26.42 -32.89 -0.99
N SER A 82 26.31 -32.31 -2.18
CA SER A 82 25.04 -31.71 -2.66
C SER A 82 23.86 -32.68 -2.55
N ASP A 83 24.13 -33.99 -2.67
CA ASP A 83 23.14 -35.05 -2.60
C ASP A 83 22.64 -35.28 -1.17
N ALA A 84 23.54 -35.26 -0.18
CA ALA A 84 23.20 -35.38 1.24
C ALA A 84 22.34 -34.20 1.74
N VAL A 85 22.64 -32.99 1.28
CA VAL A 85 21.83 -31.79 1.57
C VAL A 85 20.46 -31.88 0.92
N SER A 86 20.40 -32.33 -0.34
CA SER A 86 19.15 -32.51 -1.08
C SER A 86 18.25 -33.59 -0.46
N TYR A 87 18.85 -34.66 0.07
CA TYR A 87 18.14 -35.72 0.78
C TYR A 87 17.57 -35.22 2.12
N ALA A 88 18.37 -34.49 2.91
CA ALA A 88 17.94 -33.93 4.20
C ALA A 88 16.80 -32.90 4.06
N MET A 89 16.81 -32.09 3.00
CA MET A 89 15.71 -31.16 2.69
C MET A 89 14.51 -31.82 2.00
N GLY A 90 14.59 -33.13 1.69
CA GLY A 90 13.49 -33.88 1.09
C GLY A 90 13.35 -33.73 -0.43
N TYR A 91 14.23 -32.97 -1.10
CA TYR A 91 14.23 -32.81 -2.56
C TYR A 91 14.70 -34.06 -3.30
N GLY A 92 15.49 -34.93 -2.64
CA GLY A 92 15.99 -36.20 -3.19
C GLY A 92 15.07 -37.41 -2.98
N ARG A 93 13.90 -37.24 -2.34
CA ARG A 93 12.90 -38.32 -2.28
C ARG A 93 12.14 -38.35 -3.60
N GLY A 94 12.68 -39.11 -4.56
CA GLY A 94 12.09 -39.26 -5.90
C GLY A 94 10.57 -39.46 -5.86
N ASN A 95 9.89 -38.76 -6.77
CA ASN A 95 8.48 -38.87 -7.16
C ASN A 95 7.54 -39.67 -6.24
N GLY A 96 6.60 -38.98 -5.60
CA GLY A 96 5.25 -39.53 -5.40
C GLY A 96 4.75 -39.66 -3.96
N PHE A 97 4.65 -38.57 -3.20
CA PHE A 97 3.72 -38.52 -2.06
C PHE A 97 2.71 -37.39 -2.24
N TYR A 98 1.91 -37.50 -3.31
CA TYR A 98 0.60 -36.85 -3.35
C TYR A 98 -0.36 -37.76 -2.57
N CYS A 99 -0.54 -37.51 -1.28
CA CYS A 99 -1.69 -38.03 -0.54
C CYS A 99 -2.82 -37.01 -0.67
N GLY A 100 -3.48 -37.02 -1.83
CA GLY A 100 -4.79 -36.38 -1.97
C GLY A 100 -5.84 -37.30 -1.37
N ASP A 101 -6.61 -36.78 -0.42
CA ASP A 101 -7.96 -37.27 -0.07
C ASP A 101 -8.94 -36.95 -1.22
#